data_AF-A0A512E4E7-F1
#
_entry.id   AF-A0A512E4E7-F1
#
_cell.length_a   1.000
_cell.length_b   1.000
_cell.length_c   1.000
_cell.angle_alpha   90.00
_cell.angle_beta   90.00
_cell.angle_gamma   90.00
#
_symmetry.space_group_name_H-M   'P 1'
#
loop_
_entity.id
_entity.type
_entity.pdbx_description
1 polymer ?
#
loop_
_entity_poly.entity_id
_entity_poly.type
_entity_poly.pdbx_seq_one_letter_code
_entity_poly.pdbx_strand_id
1 'polypeptide(L)'
;MHPELAVRRPGVLNTKMEDHKAALQGWFDTLDSHLYRLYLITGRDDFAKALPLIRRLREETAAVDGTSLDQAQGLQELGEQLRHLMLTLVDERETPAQAGYDLQEQINV
;
A
#
# COMPACT_ATOMS: atom_id res chain seq x y z
N MET A 1 25.16 -37.48 -8.94
CA MET A 1 24.04 -36.76 -8.29
C MET A 1 24.58 -36.14 -7.00
N HIS A 2 24.61 -34.81 -6.88
CA HIS A 2 25.09 -34.12 -5.67
C HIS A 2 23.89 -33.75 -4.77
N PRO A 3 23.65 -34.46 -3.66
CA PRO A 3 22.57 -34.15 -2.72
C PRO A 3 22.84 -32.89 -1.88
N GLU A 4 24.04 -32.33 -1.94
CA GLU A 4 24.48 -31.22 -1.07
C GLU A 4 24.00 -29.83 -1.51
N LEU A 5 23.48 -29.69 -2.74
CA LEU A 5 22.96 -28.42 -3.27
C LEU A 5 21.49 -28.15 -2.89
N ALA A 6 20.77 -29.15 -2.37
CA ALA A 6 19.38 -29.00 -1.97
C ALA A 6 19.21 -28.36 -0.57
N VAL A 7 20.25 -28.42 0.29
CA VAL A 7 20.17 -27.99 1.68
C VAL A 7 20.40 -26.48 1.86
N ARG A 8 21.06 -25.80 0.91
CA ARG A 8 21.33 -24.35 1.00
C ARG A 8 20.20 -23.44 0.50
N ARG A 9 19.16 -23.99 -0.13
CA ARG A 9 18.07 -23.21 -0.75
C ARG A 9 17.00 -22.70 0.23
N PRO A 10 16.58 -23.44 1.28
CA PRO A 10 15.56 -22.96 2.21
C PRO A 10 16.02 -21.73 3.00
N GLY A 11 17.27 -21.72 3.48
CA GLY A 11 17.79 -20.63 4.30
C GLY A 11 17.90 -19.29 3.56
N VAL A 12 18.25 -19.30 2.27
CA VAL A 12 18.36 -18.08 1.43
C VAL A 12 16.99 -17.56 0.99
N LEU A 13 16.03 -18.46 0.76
CA LEU A 13 14.65 -18.07 0.47
C LEU A 13 14.00 -17.45 1.71
N ASN A 14 14.28 -18.01 2.89
CA ASN A 14 13.79 -17.49 4.16
C ASN A 14 14.35 -16.08 4.45
N THR A 15 15.67 -15.87 4.31
CA THR A 15 16.25 -14.53 4.52
C THR A 15 15.74 -13.49 3.54
N LYS A 16 15.59 -13.83 2.25
CA LYS A 16 15.00 -12.89 1.30
C LYS A 16 13.58 -12.50 1.66
N MET A 17 12.77 -13.46 2.11
CA MET A 17 11.39 -13.18 2.48
C MET A 17 11.30 -12.31 3.75
N GLU A 18 12.14 -12.58 4.74
CA GLU A 18 12.28 -11.72 5.92
C GLU A 18 12.71 -10.29 5.55
N ASP A 19 13.66 -10.14 4.62
CA ASP A 19 14.07 -8.83 4.12
C ASP A 19 12.92 -8.07 3.43
N HIS A 20 12.10 -8.77 2.62
CA HIS A 20 10.94 -8.16 1.95
C HIS A 20 9.84 -7.79 2.96
N LYS A 21 9.61 -8.64 3.96
CA LYS A 21 8.67 -8.37 5.05
C LYS A 21 9.10 -7.15 5.85
N ALA A 22 10.37 -7.08 6.25
CA ALA A 22 10.93 -5.94 6.97
C ALA A 22 10.85 -4.64 6.14
N ALA A 23 11.15 -4.71 4.84
CA ALA A 23 11.00 -3.58 3.95
C ALA A 23 9.54 -3.10 3.91
N LEU A 24 8.58 -3.99 3.64
CA LEU A 24 7.15 -3.65 3.60
C LEU A 24 6.66 -3.04 4.91
N GLN A 25 7.05 -3.59 6.06
CA GLN A 25 6.73 -3.01 7.36
C GLN A 25 7.27 -1.57 7.49
N GLY A 26 8.53 -1.33 7.12
CA GLY A 26 9.11 0.02 7.12
C GLY A 26 8.39 1.00 6.19
N TRP A 27 7.92 0.51 5.03
CA TRP A 27 7.09 1.30 4.12
C TRP A 27 5.73 1.65 4.74
N PHE A 28 5.04 0.71 5.39
CA PHE A 28 3.75 0.99 6.04
C PHE A 28 3.87 2.02 7.16
N ASP A 29 4.88 1.91 8.02
CA ASP A 29 5.08 2.88 9.11
C ASP A 29 5.39 4.28 8.58
N THR A 30 6.17 4.35 7.49
CA THR A 30 6.45 5.61 6.79
C THR A 30 5.16 6.19 6.22
N LEU A 31 4.34 5.38 5.54
CA LEU A 31 3.11 5.82 4.91
C LEU A 31 2.04 6.25 5.91
N ASP A 32 1.83 5.51 6.99
CA ASP A 32 0.88 5.90 8.05
C ASP A 32 1.23 7.30 8.59
N SER A 33 2.51 7.53 8.89
CA SER A 33 3.00 8.83 9.37
C SER A 33 2.82 9.95 8.35
N HIS A 34 3.11 9.72 7.07
CA HIS A 34 3.01 10.73 6.02
C HIS A 34 1.56 11.05 5.66
N LEU A 35 0.71 10.04 5.54
CA LEU A 35 -0.72 10.21 5.26
C LEU A 35 -1.41 10.94 6.41
N TYR A 36 -1.07 10.62 7.65
CA TYR A 36 -1.60 11.34 8.81
C TYR A 36 -1.17 12.81 8.80
N ARG A 37 0.11 13.11 8.51
CA ARG A 37 0.57 14.50 8.36
C ARG A 37 -0.12 15.23 7.22
N LEU A 38 -0.29 14.59 6.06
CA LEU A 38 -0.98 15.19 4.92
C LEU A 38 -2.45 15.48 5.25
N TYR A 39 -3.14 14.59 5.96
CA TYR A 39 -4.47 14.85 6.49
C TYR A 39 -4.49 16.08 7.40
N LEU A 40 -3.57 16.17 8.37
CA LEU A 40 -3.49 17.33 9.27
C LEU A 40 -3.22 18.66 8.55
N ILE A 41 -2.39 18.63 7.49
CA ILE A 41 -2.00 19.84 6.75
C ILE A 41 -3.10 20.27 5.77
N THR A 42 -3.72 19.32 5.08
CA THR A 42 -4.62 19.60 3.95
C THR A 42 -6.10 19.49 4.31
N GLY A 43 -6.44 18.84 5.42
CA GLY A 43 -7.82 18.50 5.79
C GLY A 43 -8.49 17.48 4.87
N ARG A 44 -7.76 16.87 3.92
CA ARG A 44 -8.33 15.92 2.96
C ARG A 44 -8.60 14.57 3.60
N ASP A 45 -9.88 14.20 3.64
CA ASP A 45 -10.32 12.93 4.22
C ASP A 45 -9.78 11.69 3.46
N ASP A 46 -9.38 11.82 2.20
CA ASP A 46 -8.85 10.69 1.42
C ASP A 46 -7.61 10.07 2.08
N PHE A 47 -6.75 10.92 2.65
CA PHE A 47 -5.58 10.46 3.41
C PHE A 47 -5.98 9.77 4.71
N ALA A 48 -7.02 10.27 5.40
CA ALA A 48 -7.52 9.63 6.62
C ALA A 48 -8.20 8.28 6.33
N LYS A 49 -8.92 8.18 5.20
CA LYS A 49 -9.57 6.94 4.74
C LYS A 49 -8.56 5.86 4.32
N ALA A 50 -7.37 6.25 3.89
CA ALA A 50 -6.29 5.32 3.56
C ALA A 50 -5.61 4.70 4.80
N LEU A 51 -5.62 5.38 5.96
CA LEU A 51 -4.92 4.92 7.17
C LEU A 51 -5.41 3.53 7.68
N PRO A 52 -6.73 3.24 7.77
CA PRO A 52 -7.19 1.90 8.14
C PRO A 52 -6.71 0.80 7.20
N LEU A 53 -6.62 1.09 5.89
CA LEU A 53 -6.14 0.13 4.90
C LEU A 53 -4.64 -0.15 5.08
N ILE A 54 -3.83 0.89 5.32
CA ILE A 54 -2.39 0.74 5.63
C ILE A 54 -2.18 -0.10 6.89
N ARG A 55 -2.98 0.12 7.94
CA ARG A 55 -2.89 -0.66 9.19
C ARG A 55 -3.23 -2.12 8.98
N ARG A 56 -4.29 -2.40 8.22
CA ARG A 56 -4.67 -3.77 7.84
C ARG A 56 -3.55 -4.47 7.07
N LEU A 57 -2.98 -3.82 6.04
CA LEU A 57 -1.88 -4.41 5.25
C LEU A 57 -0.64 -4.68 6.10
N ARG A 58 -0.36 -3.82 7.09
CA ARG A 58 0.73 -4.03 8.05
C ARG A 58 0.48 -5.26 8.94
N GLU A 59 -0.74 -5.43 9.44
CA GLU A 59 -1.12 -6.59 10.25
C GLU A 59 -1.04 -7.89 9.43
N GLU A 60 -1.54 -7.88 8.19
CA GLU A 60 -1.47 -9.01 7.26
C GLU A 60 -0.02 -9.36 6.92
N THR A 61 0.84 -8.36 6.72
CA THR A 61 2.29 -8.56 6.50
C THR A 61 2.97 -9.13 7.74
N ALA A 62 2.59 -8.69 8.95
CA ALA A 62 3.16 -9.21 10.20
C ALA A 62 2.83 -10.69 10.42
N ALA A 63 1.64 -11.13 10.00
CA ALA A 63 1.17 -12.50 10.09
C ALA A 63 1.82 -13.48 9.09
N VAL A 64 2.64 -12.99 8.17
CA VAL A 64 3.42 -13.85 7.27
C VAL A 64 4.61 -14.44 8.03
N ASP A 65 4.56 -15.73 8.36
CA ASP A 65 5.59 -16.41 9.17
C ASP A 65 6.79 -16.94 8.37
N GLY A 66 6.81 -16.73 7.05
CA GLY A 66 7.95 -17.02 6.19
C GLY A 66 8.20 -18.52 5.93
N THR A 67 7.24 -19.40 6.23
CA THR A 67 7.48 -20.85 6.20
C THR A 67 7.03 -21.53 4.91
N SER A 68 6.35 -20.84 3.99
CA SER A 68 5.79 -21.45 2.78
C SER A 68 5.91 -20.58 1.52
N LEU A 69 5.90 -21.24 0.35
CA LEU A 69 5.86 -20.58 -0.96
C LEU A 69 4.55 -19.79 -1.17
N ASP A 70 3.46 -20.28 -0.62
CA ASP A 70 2.13 -19.64 -0.65
C ASP A 70 2.15 -18.28 0.07
N GLN A 71 2.89 -18.20 1.18
CA GLN A 71 3.09 -16.96 1.92
C GLN A 71 3.98 -15.95 1.17
N ALA A 72 4.94 -16.41 0.36
CA ALA A 72 5.73 -15.53 -0.48
C ALA A 72 4.87 -14.87 -1.58
N GLN A 73 3.89 -15.61 -2.13
CA GLN A 73 2.91 -15.06 -3.06
C GLN A 73 1.98 -14.05 -2.35
N GLY A 74 1.51 -14.37 -1.15
CA GLY A 74 0.71 -13.43 -0.34
C GLY A 74 1.45 -12.11 -0.07
N LEU A 75 2.76 -12.16 0.21
CA LEU A 75 3.57 -10.95 0.41
C LEU A 75 3.69 -10.11 -0.86
N GLN A 76 3.79 -10.74 -2.03
CA GLN A 76 3.76 -10.04 -3.31
C GLN A 76 2.41 -9.35 -3.54
N GLU A 77 1.31 -10.05 -3.29
CA GLU A 77 -0.05 -9.50 -3.42
C GLU A 77 -0.27 -8.30 -2.48
N LEU A 78 0.23 -8.36 -1.25
CA LEU A 78 0.20 -7.22 -0.32
C LEU A 78 0.99 -6.01 -0.85
N GLY A 79 2.13 -6.25 -1.49
CA GLY A 79 2.90 -5.21 -2.18
C GLY A 79 2.15 -4.59 -3.36
N GLU A 80 1.41 -5.39 -4.13
CA GLU A 80 0.57 -4.90 -5.23
C GLU A 80 -0.62 -4.08 -4.73
N GLN A 81 -1.28 -4.52 -3.66
CA GLN A 81 -2.35 -3.76 -3.01
C GLN A 81 -1.85 -2.41 -2.49
N LEU A 82 -0.67 -2.38 -1.87
CA LEU A 82 -0.04 -1.14 -1.45
C LEU A 82 0.23 -0.20 -2.65
N ARG A 83 0.79 -0.74 -3.73
CA ARG A 83 1.06 0.04 -4.95
C ARG A 83 -0.24 0.62 -5.54
N HIS A 84 -1.31 -0.16 -5.58
CA HIS A 84 -2.60 0.30 -6.10
C HIS A 84 -3.16 1.46 -5.28
N LEU A 85 -3.16 1.33 -3.95
CA LEU A 85 -3.61 2.38 -3.03
C LEU A 85 -2.82 3.68 -3.22
N MET A 86 -1.50 3.57 -3.39
CA MET A 86 -0.64 4.74 -3.66
C MET A 86 -0.99 5.43 -4.98
N LEU A 87 -1.33 4.67 -6.03
CA LEU A 87 -1.74 5.25 -7.32
C LEU A 87 -3.10 5.96 -7.21
N THR A 88 -4.08 5.39 -6.52
CA THR A 88 -5.40 6.01 -6.31
C THR A 88 -5.27 7.36 -5.59
N LEU A 89 -4.42 7.45 -4.55
CA LEU A 89 -4.18 8.70 -3.82
C LEU A 89 -3.48 9.78 -4.66
N VAL A 90 -2.79 9.39 -5.74
CA VAL A 90 -2.17 10.31 -6.70
C VAL A 90 -3.17 10.75 -7.78
N ASP A 91 -4.00 9.84 -8.27
CA ASP A 91 -4.94 10.04 -9.38
C ASP A 91 -6.12 10.96 -9.00
N GLU A 92 -6.55 10.97 -7.73
CA GLU A 92 -7.53 11.94 -7.21
C GLU A 92 -7.03 13.40 -7.22
N ARG A 93 -5.80 13.69 -7.67
CA ARG A 93 -5.34 15.05 -7.96
C ARG A 93 -5.76 15.55 -9.35
N GLU A 94 -6.18 14.66 -10.26
CA GLU A 94 -6.51 15.01 -11.65
C GLU A 94 -8.01 15.01 -11.97
N THR A 95 -8.90 14.92 -10.99
CA THR A 95 -10.31 15.27 -11.18
C THR A 95 -10.51 16.75 -10.89
N PRO A 96 -10.51 17.65 -11.90
CA PRO A 96 -11.11 18.95 -11.68
C PRO A 96 -12.55 18.68 -11.28
N ALA A 97 -12.95 19.22 -10.14
CA ALA A 97 -14.34 19.41 -9.83
C ALA A 97 -14.97 20.08 -11.04
N GLN A 98 -15.71 19.32 -11.85
CA GLN A 98 -16.82 19.85 -12.62
C GLN A 98 -17.88 20.24 -11.60
N ALA A 99 -17.54 21.28 -10.84
CA ALA A 99 -18.49 22.23 -10.31
C ALA A 99 -19.31 22.63 -11.52
N GLY A 100 -20.55 22.13 -11.55
CA GLY A 100 -21.59 22.65 -12.40
C GLY A 100 -21.65 24.16 -12.22
N TYR A 101 -20.95 24.87 -13.09
CA TYR A 101 -21.36 26.19 -13.50
C TYR A 101 -22.55 25.99 -14.44
N ASP A 102 -23.66 25.55 -13.85
CA ASP A 102 -25.02 25.73 -14.37
C ASP A 102 -25.48 27.15 -13.99
N LEU A 103 -24.60 28.12 -14.25
CA LEU A 103 -24.80 29.55 -14.08
C LEU A 103 -24.46 30.22 -15.40
N GLN A 104 -25.20 29.84 -16.44
CA GLN A 104 -25.48 30.73 -17.56
C GLN A 104 -26.99 30.94 -17.64
N GLU A 105 -27.42 31.86 -16.77
CA GLU A 105 -28.38 32.91 -17.07
C GLU A 105 -29.72 32.46 -17.68
N GLN A 106 -30.59 32.02 -16.79
CA GLN A 106 -31.93 32.61 -16.74
C GLN A 106 -31.82 34.13 -16.54
N ILE A 107 -31.66 34.91 -17.62
CA ILE A 107 -32.12 36.31 -17.65
C ILE A 107 -32.99 36.48 -18.88
N ASN A 108 -34.29 36.39 -18.62
CA ASN A 108 -35.37 36.81 -19.47
C ASN A 108 -35.66 38.29 -19.14
N VAL A 109 -35.13 39.24 -19.94
CA VAL A 109 -35.70 40.57 -20.21
C VAL A 109 -35.31 41.00 -21.62
#